data_AF-A0A2H1ZEM4-F1
#
_entry.id   AF-A0A2H1ZEM4-F1
#
_cell.length_a   1.000
_cell.length_b   1.000
_cell.length_c   1.000
_cell.angle_alpha   90.00
_cell.angle_beta   90.00
_cell.angle_gamma   90.00
#
_symmetry.space_group_name_H-M   'P 1'
#
loop_
_entity.id
_entity.type
_entity.pdbx_description
1 polymer ?
#
loop_
_entity_poly.entity_id
_entity_poly.type
_entity_poly.pdbx_seq_one_letter_code
_entity_poly.pdbx_strand_id
1 'polypeptide(L)'
;MAGVNQACIFCEIVRNPTTTRLLHTDEKVIAFQDIKPAAQRHYLVIPKEHIPTVNDLQRRDEDYSLVRHMLSVGQQLLQKDAPQSIHRFGFHQPPFNSVDHLHLHCFALPYVPRWKAIKYKSLGPLGGFIEAETLLEKIRPLLSKGFVLVAVHEIIIIILFQLNWCRCVLATS
;
A
#
# COMPACT_ATOMS: atom_id res chain seq x y z
N MET A 1 17.91 3.51 -8.96
CA MET A 1 17.17 2.37 -9.54
C MET A 1 16.67 1.53 -8.40
N ALA A 2 15.36 1.29 -8.31
CA ALA A 2 14.81 0.33 -7.35
C ALA A 2 15.47 -1.03 -7.61
N GLY A 3 16.10 -1.62 -6.60
CA GLY A 3 17.00 -2.74 -6.81
C GLY A 3 17.31 -3.48 -5.51
N VAL A 4 17.82 -4.70 -5.62
CA VAL A 4 18.10 -5.57 -4.48
C VAL A 4 19.25 -5.02 -3.65
N ASN A 5 19.07 -4.89 -2.33
CA ASN A 5 20.14 -4.55 -1.39
C ASN A 5 20.79 -5.84 -0.83
N GLN A 6 22.08 -6.04 -1.09
CA GLN A 6 22.78 -7.27 -0.70
C GLN A 6 22.91 -7.46 0.82
N ALA A 7 22.92 -6.37 1.60
CA ALA A 7 22.99 -6.41 3.06
C ALA A 7 21.62 -6.53 3.74
N CYS A 8 20.53 -6.47 2.97
CA CYS A 8 19.18 -6.54 3.50
C CYS A 8 18.70 -8.00 3.64
N ILE A 9 18.37 -8.40 4.87
CA ILE A 9 17.84 -9.75 5.17
C ILE A 9 16.53 -10.04 4.42
N PHE A 10 15.68 -9.04 4.18
CA PHE A 10 14.44 -9.23 3.42
C PHE A 10 14.69 -9.40 1.92
N CYS A 11 15.69 -8.70 1.35
CA CYS A 11 16.18 -8.99 0.00
C CYS A 11 16.80 -10.39 -0.12
N GLU A 12 17.40 -10.93 0.94
CA GLU A 12 17.86 -12.32 0.97
C GLU A 12 16.70 -13.31 0.90
N ILE A 13 15.63 -13.11 1.68
CA ILE A 13 14.42 -13.95 1.63
C ILE A 13 13.80 -13.92 0.21
N VAL A 14 13.75 -12.74 -0.42
CA VAL A 14 13.25 -12.60 -1.80
C VAL A 14 14.09 -13.40 -2.79
N ARG A 15 15.43 -13.38 -2.66
CA ARG A 15 16.35 -14.12 -3.54
C ARG A 15 16.37 -15.62 -3.28
N ASN A 16 16.22 -16.01 -2.02
CA ASN A 16 16.30 -17.39 -1.55
C ASN A 16 15.02 -17.78 -0.78
N PRO A 17 13.88 -17.97 -1.46
CA PRO A 17 12.59 -18.28 -0.85
C PRO A 17 12.58 -19.51 0.07
N THR A 18 13.54 -20.43 -0.09
CA THR A 18 13.62 -21.66 0.70
C THR A 18 14.09 -21.43 2.14
N THR A 19 14.67 -20.26 2.44
CA THR A 19 15.15 -19.92 3.80
C THR A 19 14.03 -19.66 4.79
N THR A 20 12.82 -19.35 4.31
CA THR A 20 11.65 -19.00 5.12
C THR A 20 10.40 -19.62 4.52
N ARG A 21 9.53 -20.20 5.34
CA ARG A 21 8.23 -20.69 4.84
C ARG A 21 7.37 -19.52 4.38
N LEU A 22 7.20 -19.40 3.06
CA LEU A 22 6.33 -18.39 2.46
C LEU A 22 4.86 -18.76 2.63
N LEU A 23 4.06 -17.77 2.98
CA LEU A 23 2.59 -17.82 3.03
C LEU A 23 1.98 -17.39 1.69
N HIS A 24 2.68 -16.51 0.97
CA HIS A 24 2.30 -15.98 -0.33
C HIS A 24 3.53 -15.56 -1.14
N THR A 25 3.47 -15.71 -2.46
CA THR A 25 4.42 -15.14 -3.41
C THR A 25 3.71 -14.85 -4.72
N ASP A 26 3.92 -13.65 -5.25
CA ASP A 26 3.50 -13.26 -6.60
C ASP A 26 4.57 -12.40 -7.27
N GLU A 27 4.25 -11.75 -8.39
CA GLU A 27 5.19 -10.94 -9.16
C GLU A 27 5.73 -9.73 -8.39
N LYS A 28 4.99 -9.19 -7.42
CA LYS A 28 5.31 -7.93 -6.73
C LYS A 28 5.74 -8.11 -5.29
N VAL A 29 5.14 -9.05 -4.56
CA VAL A 29 5.32 -9.20 -3.11
C VAL A 29 5.53 -10.64 -2.70
N ILE A 30 6.12 -10.82 -1.51
CA ILE A 30 6.11 -12.08 -0.78
C ILE A 30 5.58 -11.84 0.63
N ALA A 31 4.98 -12.88 1.22
CA ALA A 31 4.51 -12.84 2.60
C ALA A 31 5.00 -14.04 3.39
N PHE A 32 5.32 -13.82 4.66
CA PHE A 32 5.81 -14.85 5.57
C PHE A 32 5.49 -14.49 7.02
N GLN A 33 5.66 -15.46 7.93
CA GLN A 33 5.44 -15.24 9.35
C GLN A 33 6.64 -14.53 9.99
N ASP A 34 6.37 -13.52 10.81
CA ASP A 34 7.41 -12.84 11.60
C ASP A 34 8.02 -13.83 12.60
N ILE A 35 9.35 -13.86 12.68
CA ILE A 35 10.10 -14.75 13.60
C ILE A 35 9.89 -14.41 15.08
N LYS A 36 9.50 -13.18 15.39
CA LYS A 36 9.13 -12.70 16.73
C LYS A 36 7.71 -12.13 16.71
N PRO A 37 6.67 -12.99 16.65
CA PRO A 37 5.29 -12.54 16.59
C PRO A 37 4.95 -11.62 17.76
N ALA A 38 4.28 -10.50 17.47
CA ALA A 38 3.82 -9.57 18.49
C ALA A 38 2.31 -9.68 18.78
N ALA A 39 1.62 -10.59 18.10
CA ALA A 39 0.20 -10.89 18.25
C ALA A 39 -0.05 -12.38 17.96
N GLN A 40 -1.29 -12.86 18.13
CA GLN A 40 -1.68 -14.26 17.89
C GLN A 40 -1.23 -14.76 16.50
N ARG A 41 -1.38 -13.91 15.48
CA ARG A 41 -0.70 -14.03 14.18
C ARG A 41 0.00 -12.72 13.86
N HIS A 42 1.20 -12.84 13.33
CA HIS A 42 2.00 -11.71 12.88
C HIS A 42 2.68 -12.07 11.57
N TYR A 43 2.16 -11.54 10.48
CA TYR A 43 2.70 -11.74 9.15
C TYR A 43 3.35 -10.47 8.64
N LEU A 44 4.36 -10.64 7.80
CA LEU A 44 5.01 -9.57 7.08
C LEU A 44 4.70 -9.77 5.60
N VAL A 45 4.19 -8.72 4.94
CA VAL A 45 4.13 -8.64 3.48
C VAL A 45 5.18 -7.63 3.04
N ILE A 46 6.09 -8.04 2.15
CA ILE A 46 7.19 -7.21 1.66
C ILE A 46 7.18 -7.14 0.13
N PRO A 47 7.54 -6.00 -0.47
CA PRO A 47 7.79 -5.92 -1.90
C PRO A 47 9.07 -6.68 -2.25
N LYS A 48 9.10 -7.26 -3.46
CA LYS A 48 10.32 -7.88 -4.02
C LYS A 48 11.38 -6.83 -4.33
N GLU A 49 10.96 -5.65 -4.78
CA GLU A 49 11.82 -4.49 -4.91
C GLU A 49 12.16 -3.89 -3.54
N HIS A 50 13.41 -3.51 -3.34
CA HIS A 50 13.82 -2.87 -2.09
C HIS A 50 13.36 -1.40 -2.07
N ILE A 51 12.48 -1.10 -1.14
CA ILE A 51 12.08 0.25 -0.78
C ILE A 51 12.47 0.39 0.70
N PRO A 52 13.38 1.29 1.10
CA PRO A 52 13.88 1.27 2.47
C PRO A 52 12.79 1.46 3.53
N THR A 53 11.95 2.49 3.36
CA THR A 53 10.96 2.87 4.37
C THR A 53 9.69 3.45 3.74
N VAL A 54 8.68 3.73 4.57
CA VAL A 54 7.47 4.45 4.10
C VAL A 54 7.75 5.88 3.64
N ASN A 55 8.90 6.47 3.99
CA ASN A 55 9.28 7.83 3.57
C ASN A 55 9.78 7.87 2.12
N ASP A 56 10.11 6.71 1.55
CA ASP A 56 10.60 6.56 0.18
C ASP A 56 9.45 6.35 -0.83
N LEU A 57 8.20 6.25 -0.34
CA LEU A 57 7.01 6.15 -1.17
C LEU A 57 6.59 7.54 -1.66
N GLN A 58 6.20 7.63 -2.93
CA GLN A 58 5.77 8.85 -3.60
C GLN A 58 4.27 8.81 -3.93
N ARG A 59 3.70 9.98 -4.24
CA ARG A 59 2.31 10.13 -4.68
C ARG A 59 2.13 9.77 -6.16
N ARG A 60 2.49 8.55 -6.52
CA ARG A 60 2.43 7.99 -7.88
C ARG A 60 1.66 6.68 -7.90
N ASP A 61 1.09 6.35 -9.05
CA ASP A 61 0.17 5.22 -9.20
C ASP A 61 0.84 3.87 -8.87
N GLU A 62 2.14 3.74 -9.12
CA GLU A 62 2.91 2.52 -8.88
C GLU A 62 3.02 2.21 -7.38
N ASP A 63 3.44 3.21 -6.58
CA ASP A 63 3.63 3.06 -5.13
C ASP A 63 2.28 2.87 -4.42
N TYR A 64 1.26 3.64 -4.83
CA TYR A 64 -0.10 3.49 -4.29
C TYR A 64 -0.65 2.10 -4.57
N SER A 65 -0.49 1.61 -5.81
CA SER A 65 -0.93 0.28 -6.20
C SER A 65 -0.16 -0.83 -5.48
N LEU A 66 1.14 -0.64 -5.24
CA LEU A 66 1.96 -1.59 -4.49
C LEU A 66 1.48 -1.72 -3.04
N VAL A 67 1.33 -0.60 -2.32
CA VAL A 67 0.87 -0.62 -0.91
C VAL A 67 -0.54 -1.21 -0.80
N ARG A 68 -1.43 -0.86 -1.74
CA ARG A 68 -2.79 -1.42 -1.79
C ARG A 68 -2.76 -2.94 -2.02
N HIS A 69 -1.86 -3.42 -2.88
CA HIS A 69 -1.66 -4.85 -3.12
C HIS A 69 -1.12 -5.57 -1.87
N MET A 70 -0.12 -4.99 -1.20
CA MET A 70 0.39 -5.52 0.06
C MET A 70 -0.72 -5.66 1.12
N LEU A 71 -1.57 -4.64 1.26
CA LEU A 71 -2.70 -4.65 2.19
C LEU A 71 -3.70 -5.76 1.83
N SER A 72 -4.07 -5.87 0.56
CA SER A 72 -4.99 -6.92 0.07
C SER A 72 -4.46 -8.32 0.37
N VAL A 73 -3.17 -8.59 0.11
CA VAL A 73 -2.53 -9.88 0.43
C VAL A 73 -2.57 -10.16 1.94
N GLY A 74 -2.22 -9.16 2.76
CA GLY A 74 -2.26 -9.30 4.21
C GLY A 74 -3.66 -9.63 4.75
N GLN A 75 -4.69 -8.93 4.25
CA GLN A 75 -6.08 -9.16 4.60
C GLN A 75 -6.54 -10.57 4.21
N GLN A 76 -6.24 -11.02 2.99
CA GLN A 76 -6.60 -12.37 2.53
C GLN A 76 -5.95 -13.47 3.39
N LEU A 77 -4.67 -13.30 3.73
CA LEU A 77 -3.95 -14.26 4.56
C LEU A 77 -4.56 -14.38 5.97
N LEU A 78 -4.83 -13.25 6.64
CA LEU A 78 -5.43 -13.27 7.97
C LEU A 78 -6.89 -13.68 7.96
N GLN A 79 -7.66 -13.34 6.92
CA GLN A 79 -9.04 -13.79 6.78
C GLN A 79 -9.11 -15.33 6.64
N LYS A 80 -8.15 -15.94 5.95
CA LYS A 80 -8.07 -17.39 5.81
C LYS A 80 -7.62 -18.10 7.08
N ASP A 81 -6.62 -17.55 7.78
CA ASP A 81 -5.98 -18.23 8.92
C ASP A 81 -6.62 -17.89 10.28
N ALA A 82 -7.12 -16.66 10.46
CA ALA A 82 -7.70 -16.18 11.71
C ALA A 82 -8.98 -15.33 11.48
N PRO A 83 -10.03 -15.88 10.85
CA PRO A 83 -11.24 -15.13 10.44
C PRO A 83 -12.03 -14.50 11.59
N GLN A 84 -11.89 -15.02 12.81
CA GLN A 84 -12.63 -14.57 13.99
C GLN A 84 -11.85 -13.51 14.81
N SER A 85 -10.60 -13.24 14.46
CA SER A 85 -9.76 -12.29 15.16
C SER A 85 -9.92 -10.88 14.58
N ILE A 86 -9.71 -9.86 15.41
CA ILE A 86 -9.60 -8.47 14.94
C ILE A 86 -8.26 -8.34 14.21
N HIS A 87 -8.26 -7.80 12.99
CA HIS A 87 -7.04 -7.58 12.22
C HIS A 87 -6.57 -6.12 12.29
N ARG A 88 -5.25 -5.92 12.26
CA ARG A 88 -4.64 -4.59 12.12
C ARG A 88 -3.48 -4.64 11.15
N PHE A 89 -3.32 -3.56 10.38
CA PHE A 89 -2.36 -3.47 9.28
C PHE A 89 -1.60 -2.16 9.35
N GLY A 90 -0.27 -2.21 9.28
CA GLY A 90 0.48 -0.97 9.24
C GLY A 90 1.98 -1.17 9.13
N PHE A 91 2.69 -0.06 9.16
CA PHE A 91 4.12 0.02 8.89
C PHE A 91 4.81 0.74 10.04
N HIS A 92 6.02 0.31 10.40
CA HIS A 92 6.87 1.15 11.23
C HIS A 92 7.35 2.37 10.44
N GLN A 93 7.49 3.50 11.14
CA GLN A 93 8.08 4.73 10.61
C GLN A 93 9.50 4.90 11.15
N PRO A 94 10.45 5.39 10.34
CA PRO A 94 11.78 5.75 10.84
C PRO A 94 11.70 6.76 11.99
N PRO A 95 12.58 6.67 13.00
CA PRO A 95 13.71 5.74 13.14
C PRO A 95 13.34 4.40 13.83
N PHE A 96 12.05 4.04 13.92
CA PHE A 96 11.59 2.89 14.71
C PHE A 96 11.44 1.58 13.92
N ASN A 97 11.84 1.58 12.65
CA ASN A 97 11.88 0.38 11.83
C ASN A 97 13.07 -0.52 12.20
N SER A 98 12.85 -1.83 12.23
CA SER A 98 13.87 -2.81 12.62
C SER A 98 14.68 -3.33 11.44
N VAL A 99 14.10 -3.27 10.24
CA VAL A 99 14.73 -3.63 8.97
C VAL A 99 14.41 -2.51 7.99
N ASP A 100 15.43 -1.96 7.31
CA ASP A 100 15.29 -0.95 6.25
C ASP A 100 14.84 -1.60 4.94
N HIS A 101 13.64 -2.20 4.95
CA HIS A 101 12.96 -2.70 3.75
C HIS A 101 11.47 -2.69 4.05
N LEU A 102 10.69 -1.89 3.33
CA LEU A 102 9.27 -1.69 3.50
C LEU A 102 8.53 -3.01 3.78
N HIS A 103 7.90 -3.11 4.94
CA HIS A 103 7.20 -4.32 5.33
C HIS A 103 5.90 -3.97 6.03
N LEU A 104 4.80 -4.49 5.50
CA LEU A 104 3.50 -4.38 6.12
C LEU A 104 3.41 -5.41 7.24
N HIS A 105 3.18 -4.94 8.45
CA HIS A 105 2.77 -5.79 9.57
C HIS A 105 1.29 -6.10 9.45
N CYS A 106 0.96 -7.39 9.46
CA CYS A 106 -0.41 -7.89 9.51
C CYS A 106 -0.60 -8.62 10.85
N PHE A 107 -1.44 -8.07 11.72
CA PHE A 107 -1.71 -8.63 13.04
C PHE A 107 -3.09 -9.26 13.10
N ALA A 108 -3.20 -10.51 13.53
CA ALA A 108 -4.42 -11.00 14.17
C ALA A 108 -4.28 -10.84 15.68
N LEU A 109 -5.10 -9.97 16.26
CA LEU A 109 -5.10 -9.64 17.68
C LEU A 109 -5.67 -10.80 18.54
N PRO A 110 -5.35 -10.86 19.84
CA PRO A 110 -4.69 -9.84 20.68
C PRO A 110 -3.17 -9.73 20.49
N TYR A 111 -2.61 -8.59 20.88
CA TYR A 111 -1.17 -8.41 21.01
C TYR A 111 -0.60 -9.23 22.18
N VAL A 112 0.58 -9.81 21.99
CA VAL A 112 1.29 -10.63 22.96
C VAL A 112 2.76 -10.19 23.01
N PRO A 113 3.27 -9.74 24.17
CA PRO A 113 2.53 -9.37 25.39
C PRO A 113 1.65 -8.13 25.16
N ARG A 114 0.61 -7.95 26.00
CA ARG A 114 -0.43 -6.90 25.82
C ARG A 114 0.13 -5.47 25.72
N TRP A 115 1.29 -5.18 26.35
CA TRP A 115 1.92 -3.86 26.27
C TRP A 115 2.34 -3.45 24.86
N LYS A 116 2.51 -4.41 23.94
CA LYS A 116 2.76 -4.15 22.52
C LYS A 116 1.64 -3.34 21.85
N ALA A 117 0.43 -3.33 22.41
CA ALA A 117 -0.66 -2.45 21.97
C ALA A 117 -0.26 -0.96 21.99
N ILE A 118 0.61 -0.54 22.91
CA ILE A 118 1.13 0.82 23.00
C ILE A 118 2.13 1.07 21.87
N LYS A 119 3.04 0.10 21.62
CA LYS A 119 4.05 0.20 20.55
C LYS A 119 3.41 0.40 19.18
N TYR A 120 2.36 -0.37 18.88
CA TYR A 120 1.68 -0.34 17.58
C TYR A 120 0.49 0.62 17.57
N LYS A 121 0.43 1.59 18.47
CA LYS A 121 -0.61 2.62 18.43
C LYS A 121 -0.19 3.68 17.42
N SER A 122 -1.04 3.96 16.42
CA SER A 122 -0.85 5.09 15.54
C SER A 122 -1.01 6.38 16.37
N LEU A 123 0.10 7.11 16.54
CA LEU A 123 0.15 8.39 17.25
C LEU A 123 0.34 9.57 16.26
N GLY A 124 -0.09 9.38 15.01
CA GLY A 124 0.05 10.38 13.96
C GLY A 124 1.52 10.63 13.58
N PRO A 125 1.89 11.84 13.14
CA PRO A 125 3.22 12.16 12.62
C PRO A 125 4.38 11.95 13.61
N LEU A 126 4.08 11.91 14.91
CA LEU A 126 5.05 11.71 15.98
C LEU A 126 5.16 10.24 16.41
N GLY A 127 4.30 9.37 15.86
CA GLY A 127 4.27 7.94 16.16
C GLY A 127 5.27 7.14 15.33
N GLY A 128 5.77 6.04 15.90
CA GLY A 128 6.63 5.08 15.19
C GLY A 128 5.88 4.07 14.33
N PHE A 129 4.56 4.20 14.18
CA PHE A 129 3.70 3.27 13.45
C PHE A 129 2.57 4.01 12.75
N ILE A 130 2.34 3.69 11.47
CA ILE A 130 1.26 4.24 10.64
C ILE A 130 0.36 3.11 10.13
N GLU A 131 -0.96 3.27 10.25
CA GLU A 131 -1.92 2.31 9.69
C GLU A 131 -1.84 2.33 8.15
N ALA A 132 -2.04 1.17 7.52
CA ALA A 132 -1.90 1.00 6.08
C ALA A 132 -2.84 1.92 5.29
N GLU A 133 -4.09 2.06 5.75
CA GLU A 133 -5.11 2.91 5.15
C GLU A 133 -4.72 4.39 5.26
N THR A 134 -4.15 4.81 6.39
CA THR A 134 -3.67 6.20 6.56
C THR A 134 -2.48 6.48 5.64
N LEU A 135 -1.57 5.51 5.48
CA LEU A 135 -0.47 5.63 4.52
C LEU A 135 -0.99 5.75 3.08
N LEU A 136 -1.98 4.93 2.69
CA LEU A 136 -2.62 5.00 1.37
C LEU A 136 -3.22 6.37 1.10
N GLU A 137 -3.93 6.97 2.07
CA GLU A 137 -4.44 8.35 1.92
C GLU A 137 -3.32 9.36 1.71
N LYS A 138 -2.21 9.23 2.45
CA LYS A 138 -1.05 10.12 2.35
C LYS A 138 -0.37 10.04 0.98
N ILE A 139 -0.21 8.82 0.44
CA ILE A 139 0.46 8.60 -0.85
C ILE A 139 -0.51 8.58 -2.03
N ARG A 140 -1.80 8.89 -1.82
CA ARG A 140 -2.80 8.89 -2.87
C ARG A 140 -2.34 9.81 -4.03
N PRO A 141 -2.27 9.29 -5.27
CA PRO A 141 -1.90 10.07 -6.44
C PRO A 141 -2.79 11.30 -6.56
N LEU A 142 -2.18 12.43 -6.88
CA LEU A 142 -2.96 13.61 -7.25
C LEU A 142 -3.59 13.30 -8.60
N LEU A 143 -4.92 13.42 -8.70
CA LEU A 143 -5.62 13.35 -9.99
C LEU A 143 -4.83 14.16 -11.01
N SER A 144 -4.39 13.49 -12.08
CA SER A 144 -3.64 14.14 -13.13
C SER A 144 -4.49 15.31 -13.64
N LYS A 145 -3.94 16.52 -13.55
CA LYS A 145 -4.58 17.73 -14.11
C LYS A 145 -4.93 17.58 -15.61
N GLY A 146 -4.46 16.52 -16.27
CA GLY A 146 -4.77 16.18 -17.66
C GLY A 146 -6.17 15.59 -17.90
N PHE A 147 -6.75 14.83 -16.95
CA PHE A 147 -8.06 14.20 -17.21
C PHE A 147 -9.21 15.20 -17.17
N VAL A 148 -9.12 16.22 -16.31
CA VAL A 148 -10.07 17.34 -16.29
C VAL A 148 -9.99 18.10 -17.61
N LEU A 149 -8.78 18.43 -18.10
CA LEU A 149 -8.62 19.23 -19.31
C LEU A 149 -9.22 18.55 -20.56
N VAL A 150 -9.03 17.23 -20.71
CA VAL A 150 -9.62 16.46 -21.82
C VAL A 150 -11.15 16.44 -21.70
N ALA A 151 -11.69 16.23 -20.50
CA ALA A 151 -13.14 16.27 -20.29
C ALA A 151 -13.73 17.66 -20.59
N VAL A 152 -13.05 18.76 -20.19
CA VAL A 152 -13.53 20.11 -20.54
C VAL A 152 -13.45 20.36 -22.05
N HIS A 153 -12.40 19.87 -22.72
CA HIS A 153 -12.25 20.03 -24.16
C HIS A 153 -13.35 19.27 -24.95
N GLU A 154 -13.63 18.02 -24.57
CA GLU A 154 -14.71 17.21 -25.14
C GLU A 154 -16.08 17.86 -24.90
N ILE A 155 -16.34 18.36 -23.68
CA ILE A 155 -17.59 19.08 -23.36
C ILE A 155 -17.71 20.37 -24.18
N ILE A 156 -16.64 21.14 -24.33
CA ILE A 156 -16.63 22.36 -25.16
C ILE A 156 -16.91 22.02 -26.63
N ILE A 157 -16.31 20.96 -27.18
CA ILE A 157 -16.57 20.50 -28.55
C ILE A 157 -18.05 20.11 -28.71
N ILE A 158 -18.62 19.35 -27.78
CA ILE A 158 -20.03 18.94 -27.82
C ILE A 158 -20.96 20.17 -27.76
N ILE A 159 -20.68 21.13 -26.87
CA ILE A 159 -21.47 22.36 -26.75
C ILE A 159 -21.38 23.20 -28.02
N LEU A 160 -20.18 23.38 -28.59
CA LEU A 160 -19.99 24.10 -29.85
C LEU A 160 -20.71 23.41 -31.01
N PHE A 161 -20.70 22.08 -31.05
CA PHE A 161 -21.42 21.31 -32.07
C PHE A 161 -22.94 21.49 -31.95
N GLN A 162 -23.49 21.45 -30.74
CA GLN A 162 -24.92 21.69 -30.48
C GLN A 162 -25.34 23.13 -30.83
N LEU A 163 -24.52 24.13 -30.50
CA LEU A 163 -24.81 25.54 -30.83
C LEU A 163 -24.80 25.80 -32.35
N ASN A 164 -23.90 25.17 -33.10
CA ASN A 164 -23.88 25.27 -34.56
C ASN A 164 -25.07 24.51 -35.21
N TRP A 165 -25.51 23.40 -34.61
CA TRP A 165 -26.71 22.68 -35.04
C TRP A 165 -27.98 23.53 -34.87
N CYS A 166 -28.15 24.22 -33.75
CA CYS A 166 -29.27 25.14 -33.54
C CYS A 166 -29.29 26.31 -34.53
N ARG A 167 -28.13 26.82 -34.94
CA ARG A 167 -28.04 27.88 -35.97
C ARG A 167 -28.44 27.40 -37.37
N CYS A 168 -28.16 26.15 -37.72
CA CYS A 168 -28.58 25.58 -39.01
C CYS A 168 -30.10 25.37 -39.12
N VAL A 169 -30.76 24.99 -38.02
CA VAL A 169 -32.21 24.71 -38.01
C VAL A 169 -33.05 26.00 -38.09
N LEU A 170 -32.55 27.13 -37.59
CA LEU A 170 -33.26 28.41 -37.61
C LEU A 170 -33.08 29.21 -38.93
N ALA A 171 -32.22 28.75 -39.84
CA ALA A 171 -31.96 29.44 -41.12
C ALA A 171 -32.80 28.88 -42.29
N THR A 172 -33.65 27.87 -42.06
CA THR A 172 -34.48 27.21 -43.08
C THR A 172 -35.98 27.33 -42.79
N SER A 173 -36.43 28.46 -42.23
CA SER A 173 -37.84 28.79 -42.03
C SER A 173 -38.16 30.19 -42.54
#